data_AF-A0A072PL44-F1
#
_entry.id   AF-A0A072PL44-F1
#
_cell.length_a   1.000
_cell.length_b   1.000
_cell.length_c   1.000
_cell.angle_alpha   90.00
_cell.angle_beta   90.00
_cell.angle_gamma   90.00
#
_symmetry.space_group_name_H-M   'P 1'
#
loop_
_entity.id
_entity.type
_entity.pdbx_description
1 polymer ?
#
loop_
_entity_poly.entity_id
_entity_poly.type
_entity_poly.pdbx_seq_one_letter_code
_entity_poly.pdbx_strand_id
1 'polypeptide(L)'
;MEDSSAGLVAAQCYTLIEMYLVNVSRLNAAFMHLGQAVRAAYGLGLHRTDLVANFTPLERRIRERFCKAVRVLDVYLSATLGRPLMTCQSRNTVTVTNYSPTVDMCII
;
A
#
# COMPACT_ATOMS: atom_id res chain seq x y z
N MET A 1 1.67 21.72 -6.03
CA MET A 1 0.71 20.63 -5.74
C MET A 1 0.81 19.52 -6.80
N GLU A 2 1.32 19.81 -8.01
CA GLU A 2 1.62 18.81 -9.05
C GLU A 2 2.58 17.67 -8.62
N ASP A 3 3.58 17.95 -7.77
CA ASP A 3 4.59 16.95 -7.39
C ASP A 3 4.01 15.76 -6.60
N SER A 4 2.95 15.99 -5.81
CA SER A 4 2.29 14.93 -5.05
C SER A 4 1.46 14.01 -5.96
N SER A 5 0.92 14.55 -7.06
CA SER A 5 0.16 13.77 -8.04
C SER A 5 1.06 12.86 -8.88
N ALA A 6 2.22 13.36 -9.31
CA ALA A 6 3.22 12.59 -10.04
C ALA A 6 3.78 11.43 -9.19
N GLY A 7 4.04 11.70 -7.90
CA GLY A 7 4.47 10.66 -6.95
C GLY A 7 3.44 9.55 -6.75
N LEU A 8 2.14 9.90 -6.73
CA LEU A 8 1.05 8.93 -6.61
C LEU A 8 0.92 8.05 -7.87
N VAL A 9 1.04 8.64 -9.06
CA VAL A 9 1.01 7.89 -10.33
C VAL A 9 2.17 6.91 -10.39
N ALA A 10 3.39 7.34 -10.07
CA ALA A 10 4.56 6.46 -10.02
C ALA A 10 4.35 5.29 -9.04
N ALA A 11 3.79 5.57 -7.86
CA ALA A 11 3.48 4.55 -6.86
C ALA A 11 2.47 3.52 -7.40
N GLN A 12 1.39 3.99 -8.05
CA GLN A 12 0.41 3.13 -8.70
C GLN A 12 1.03 2.26 -9.80
N CYS A 13 1.92 2.82 -10.61
CA CYS A 13 2.66 2.05 -11.63
C CYS A 13 3.47 0.91 -11.00
N TYR A 14 4.18 1.16 -9.88
CA TYR A 14 4.93 0.09 -9.20
C TYR A 14 4.02 -1.04 -8.72
N THR A 15 2.85 -0.72 -8.16
CA THR A 15 1.86 -1.74 -7.75
C THR A 15 1.32 -2.53 -8.93
N LEU A 16 1.08 -1.90 -10.08
CA LEU A 16 0.63 -2.61 -11.29
C LEU A 16 1.73 -3.54 -11.84
N ILE A 17 2.99 -3.10 -11.83
CA ILE A 17 4.15 -3.93 -12.22
C ILE A 17 4.29 -5.13 -11.29
N GLU A 18 4.20 -4.91 -9.99
CA GLU A 18 4.22 -5.98 -8.99
C GLU A 18 3.10 -7.00 -9.24
N MET A 19 1.87 -6.54 -9.43
CA MET A 19 0.72 -7.40 -9.69
C MET A 19 0.91 -8.21 -10.98
N TYR A 20 1.44 -7.61 -12.04
CA TYR A 20 1.80 -8.32 -13.26
C TYR A 20 2.84 -9.43 -12.98
N LEU A 21 3.90 -9.11 -12.22
CA LEU A 21 4.98 -10.06 -11.89
C LEU A 21 4.49 -11.22 -11.01
N VAL A 22 3.54 -10.98 -10.12
CA VAL A 22 2.85 -12.04 -9.37
C VAL A 22 2.13 -13.00 -10.32
N ASN A 23 1.40 -12.47 -11.31
CA ASN A 23 0.65 -13.29 -12.28
C ASN A 23 1.56 -14.16 -13.17
N VAL A 24 2.74 -13.66 -13.55
CA VAL A 24 3.74 -14.45 -14.28
C VAL A 24 4.68 -15.24 -13.37
N SER A 25 4.34 -15.39 -12.08
CA SER A 25 5.08 -16.16 -11.07
C SER A 25 6.53 -15.72 -10.84
N ARG A 26 6.87 -14.46 -11.15
CA ARG A 26 8.20 -13.87 -10.89
C ARG A 26 8.25 -13.19 -9.53
N LEU A 27 8.02 -13.96 -8.47
CA LEU A 27 7.79 -13.45 -7.11
C LEU A 27 8.96 -12.66 -6.52
N ASN A 28 10.21 -13.04 -6.82
CA ASN A 28 11.38 -12.26 -6.38
C ASN A 28 11.45 -10.87 -7.01
N ALA A 29 11.09 -10.77 -8.29
CA ALA A 29 11.02 -9.48 -8.98
C ALA A 29 9.83 -8.66 -8.46
N ALA A 30 8.67 -9.29 -8.26
CA ALA A 30 7.51 -8.66 -7.64
C ALA A 30 7.87 -8.06 -6.27
N PHE A 31 8.55 -8.82 -5.41
CA PHE A 31 8.99 -8.36 -4.09
C PHE A 31 9.96 -7.17 -4.14
N MET A 32 10.82 -7.07 -5.16
CA MET A 32 11.67 -5.90 -5.34
C MET A 32 10.86 -4.64 -5.71
N HIS A 33 9.83 -4.79 -6.55
CA HIS A 33 8.94 -3.68 -6.91
C HIS A 33 8.00 -3.29 -5.77
N LEU A 34 7.57 -4.24 -4.94
CA LEU A 34 6.86 -3.97 -3.70
C LEU A 34 7.64 -3.00 -2.80
N GLY A 35 8.95 -3.23 -2.61
CA GLY A 35 9.80 -2.33 -1.82
C GLY A 35 9.91 -0.90 -2.38
N GLN A 36 9.68 -0.69 -3.68
CA GLN A 36 9.58 0.64 -4.29
C GLN A 36 8.20 1.26 -4.02
N ALA A 37 7.12 0.48 -4.17
CA ALA A 37 5.76 0.92 -3.88
C ALA A 37 5.60 1.33 -2.40
N VAL A 38 6.18 0.56 -1.47
CA VAL A 38 6.16 0.85 -0.02
C VAL A 38 6.90 2.16 0.29
N ARG A 39 8.10 2.36 -0.27
CA ARG A 39 8.83 3.62 -0.10
C ARG A 39 8.10 4.82 -0.68
N ALA A 40 7.45 4.65 -1.84
CA ALA A 40 6.59 5.69 -2.41
C ALA A 40 5.40 5.99 -1.49
N ALA A 41 4.78 4.98 -0.89
CA ALA A 41 3.69 5.15 0.10
C ALA A 41 4.15 5.97 1.33
N TYR A 42 5.36 5.71 1.84
CA TYR A 42 5.96 6.51 2.91
C TYR A 42 6.23 7.95 2.47
N GLY A 43 6.79 8.15 1.27
CA GLY A 43 7.04 9.49 0.71
C GLY A 43 5.76 10.30 0.50
N LEU A 44 4.65 9.64 0.21
CA LEU A 44 3.32 10.24 0.09
C LEU A 44 2.67 10.61 1.44
N GLY A 45 3.33 10.31 2.56
CA GLY A 45 2.90 10.73 3.89
C GLY A 45 1.71 9.94 4.44
N LEU A 46 1.40 8.76 3.90
CA LEU A 46 0.26 7.94 4.35
C LEU A 46 0.38 7.45 5.81
N HIS A 47 1.57 7.52 6.41
CA HIS A 47 1.73 7.26 7.85
C HIS A 47 1.17 8.41 8.72
N ARG A 48 1.08 9.64 8.20
CA ARG A 48 0.76 10.84 8.97
C ARG A 48 -0.73 11.14 8.90
N THR A 49 -1.44 10.87 9.99
CA THR A 49 -2.87 11.20 10.15
C THR A 49 -3.15 12.70 9.99
N ASP A 50 -2.17 13.57 10.28
CA ASP A 50 -2.32 15.03 10.22
C ASP A 50 -2.47 15.56 8.78
N LEU A 51 -1.85 14.89 7.80
CA LEU A 51 -1.94 15.26 6.40
C LEU A 51 -3.25 14.78 5.75
N VAL A 52 -3.87 13.74 6.32
CA VAL A 52 -5.11 13.15 5.80
C VAL A 52 -6.26 14.15 5.83
N ALA A 53 -6.30 15.05 6.82
CA ALA A 53 -7.32 16.09 6.97
C ALA A 53 -7.35 17.11 5.82
N ASN A 54 -6.22 17.35 5.16
CA ASN A 54 -6.08 18.40 4.15
C ASN A 54 -6.41 17.94 2.72
N PHE A 55 -6.64 16.63 2.51
CA PHE A 55 -6.98 16.09 1.19
C PHE A 55 -8.48 16.10 0.92
N THR A 56 -8.84 16.26 -0.35
CA THR A 56 -10.21 16.07 -0.81
C THR A 56 -10.67 14.61 -0.55
N PRO A 57 -11.98 14.37 -0.37
CA PRO A 57 -12.50 13.02 -0.12
C PRO A 57 -12.15 12.04 -1.25
N LEU A 58 -12.06 12.52 -2.50
CA LEU A 58 -11.66 11.70 -3.64
C LEU A 58 -10.21 11.24 -3.52
N GLU A 59 -9.30 12.18 -3.23
CA GLU A 59 -7.88 11.87 -3.14
C GLU A 59 -7.55 10.98 -1.94
N ARG A 60 -8.27 11.16 -0.83
CA ARG A 60 -8.20 10.27 0.32
C ARG A 60 -8.57 8.83 -0.06
N ARG A 61 -9.69 8.63 -0.79
CA ARG A 61 -10.11 7.30 -1.25
C ARG A 61 -9.08 6.64 -2.19
N ILE A 62 -8.47 7.42 -3.09
CA ILE A 62 -7.45 6.89 -4.01
C ILE A 62 -6.24 6.39 -3.23
N ARG A 63 -5.74 7.20 -2.28
CA ARG A 63 -4.60 6.84 -1.42
C ARG A 63 -4.91 5.64 -0.52
N GLU A 64 -6.10 5.58 0.06
CA GLU A 64 -6.56 4.44 0.85
C GLU A 64 -6.61 3.15 0.04
N ARG A 65 -7.15 3.19 -1.19
CA ARG A 65 -7.18 2.04 -2.09
C ARG A 65 -5.77 1.57 -2.46
N PHE A 66 -4.88 2.52 -2.76
CA PHE A 66 -3.48 2.23 -3.06
C PHE A 66 -2.80 1.53 -1.87
N CYS A 67 -2.89 2.09 -0.66
CA CYS A 67 -2.32 1.45 0.53
C CYS A 67 -2.90 0.08 0.82
N LYS A 68 -4.21 -0.10 0.59
CA LYS A 68 -4.86 -1.41 0.73
C LYS A 68 -4.31 -2.44 -0.26
N ALA A 69 -4.10 -2.05 -1.52
CA ALA A 69 -3.56 -2.94 -2.55
C ALA A 69 -2.12 -3.37 -2.21
N VAL A 70 -1.25 -2.42 -1.85
CA VAL A 70 0.13 -2.69 -1.44
C VAL A 70 0.18 -3.63 -0.23
N ARG A 71 -0.71 -3.45 0.76
CA ARG A 71 -0.80 -4.32 1.94
C ARG A 71 -1.13 -5.76 1.57
N VAL A 72 -2.15 -5.96 0.73
CA VAL A 72 -2.59 -7.30 0.33
C VAL A 72 -1.47 -8.02 -0.42
N LEU A 73 -0.77 -7.32 -1.31
CA LEU A 73 0.36 -7.89 -2.06
C LEU A 73 1.57 -8.19 -1.15
N ASP A 74 1.85 -7.31 -0.17
CA ASP A 74 2.90 -7.52 0.83
C ASP A 74 2.66 -8.79 1.65
N VAL A 75 1.44 -9.00 2.15
CA VAL A 75 1.08 -10.23 2.88
C VAL A 75 1.19 -11.45 1.97
N TYR A 76 0.66 -11.38 0.74
CA TYR A 76 0.73 -12.48 -0.21
C TYR A 76 2.17 -12.88 -0.54
N LEU A 77 3.03 -11.92 -0.89
CA LEU A 77 4.42 -12.19 -1.24
C LEU A 77 5.24 -12.64 -0.03
N SER A 78 5.02 -12.02 1.14
CA SER A 78 5.69 -12.40 2.38
C SER A 78 5.34 -13.83 2.79
N ALA A 79 4.06 -14.21 2.75
CA ALA A 79 3.61 -15.57 3.03
C ALA A 79 4.15 -16.58 2.01
N THR A 80 4.18 -16.22 0.72
CA THR A 80 4.63 -17.12 -0.35
C THR A 80 6.15 -17.34 -0.32
N LEU A 81 6.93 -16.30 0.02
CA LEU A 81 8.39 -16.35 0.04
C LEU A 81 8.99 -16.67 1.42
N GLY A 82 8.16 -16.76 2.46
CA GLY A 82 8.62 -16.93 3.85
C GLY A 82 9.41 -15.72 4.37
N ARG A 83 9.07 -14.52 3.92
CA ARG A 83 9.75 -13.26 4.27
C ARG A 83 8.92 -12.46 5.29
N PRO A 84 9.55 -11.60 6.10
CA PRO A 84 8.81 -10.67 6.96
C PRO A 84 8.10 -9.60 6.14
N LEU A 85 6.96 -9.13 6.67
CA LEU A 85 6.15 -8.06 6.09
C LEU A 85 6.98 -6.78 5.94
N MET A 86 6.83 -6.08 4.81
CA MET A 86 7.52 -4.80 4.59
C MET A 86 6.72 -3.60 5.11
N THR A 87 5.41 -3.75 5.29
CA THR A 87 4.52 -2.68 5.72
C THR A 87 4.12 -2.81 7.19
N CYS A 88 4.18 -1.71 7.96
CA CYS A 88 3.62 -1.65 9.31
C CYS A 88 2.27 -0.90 9.31
N GLN A 89 1.27 -1.45 10.00
CA GLN A 89 -0.04 -0.83 10.09
C GLN A 89 -0.09 0.10 11.31
N SER A 90 -0.11 1.42 11.07
CA SER A 90 -0.27 2.41 12.15
C SER A 90 -1.73 2.77 12.46
N ARG A 91 -2.68 2.40 11.59
CA ARG A 91 -4.09 2.78 11.71
C ARG A 91 -4.85 1.82 12.64
N ASN A 92 -5.54 2.37 13.64
CA ASN A 92 -6.45 1.62 14.50
C ASN A 92 -7.72 1.21 13.73
N THR A 93 -7.79 -0.06 13.34
CA THR A 93 -8.89 -0.68 12.58
C THR A 93 -10.07 -1.12 13.45
N VAL A 94 -9.94 -1.03 14.77
CA VAL A 94 -10.96 -1.44 15.76
C VAL A 94 -12.06 -0.36 15.90
N THR A 95 -11.87 0.82 15.31
CA THR A 95 -12.89 1.88 15.32
C THR A 95 -14.07 1.53 14.40
N VAL A 96 -15.26 1.43 14.99
CA VAL A 96 -16.52 0.94 14.39
C VAL A 96 -16.89 1.64 13.07
N THR A 97 -16.45 2.87 12.84
CA THR A 97 -16.79 3.67 11.65
C THR A 97 -15.97 3.32 10.40
N ASN A 98 -14.87 2.56 10.54
CA ASN A 98 -13.91 2.33 9.45
C ASN A 98 -13.28 0.93 9.49
N TYR A 99 -14.02 -0.06 10.01
CA TYR A 99 -13.62 -1.46 10.00
C TYR A 99 -13.44 -1.95 8.56
N SER A 100 -12.26 -2.49 8.24
CA SER A 100 -12.02 -3.12 6.96
C SER A 100 -11.46 -4.52 7.19
N PRO A 101 -12.22 -5.59 6.89
CA PRO A 101 -11.81 -6.96 7.20
C PRO A 101 -10.55 -7.38 6.44
N THR A 102 -10.33 -6.81 5.25
CA THR A 102 -9.11 -7.04 4.47
C THR A 102 -7.87 -6.44 5.14
N VAL A 103 -8.07 -5.39 5.94
CA VAL A 103 -7.00 -4.69 6.65
C VAL A 103 -6.66 -5.45 7.93
N ASP A 104 -7.68 -5.95 8.65
CA ASP A 104 -7.57 -6.83 9.81
C ASP A 104 -6.82 -8.14 9.50
N MET A 105 -7.12 -8.77 8.36
CA MET A 105 -6.39 -9.95 7.84
C MET A 105 -4.89 -9.72 7.64
N CYS A 106 -4.45 -8.46 7.49
CA CYS A 106 -3.05 -8.11 7.25
C CYS A 106 -2.31 -7.67 8.53
N ILE A 107 -2.91 -7.84 9.71
CA ILE A 107 -2.33 -7.55 11.03
C ILE A 107 -1.62 -8.79 11.62
N ILE A 108 -1.82 -9.97 11.03
CA ILE A 108 -1.18 -11.24 11.44
C ILE A 108 0.29 -11.28 11.01
#